data_AF-A0A9W8BP71-F1
#
_entry.id   AF-A0A9W8BP71-F1
#
_cell.length_a   1.000
_cell.length_b   1.000
_cell.length_c   1.000
_cell.angle_alpha   90.00
_cell.angle_beta   90.00
_cell.angle_gamma   90.00
#
_symmetry.space_group_name_H-M   'P 1'
#
loop_
_entity.id
_entity.type
_entity.pdbx_description
1 polymer ?
#
loop_
_entity_poly.entity_id
_entity_poly.type
_entity_poly.pdbx_seq_one_letter_code
_entity_poly.pdbx_strand_id
1 'polypeptide(L)'
;MDVTRDNFAHALREFRAAVAACDFAAMDMEMTGLYEDRARQPSRDDSLDQRYAKLKQSVESYAVTQVGICLFTWVGDGPAGYYEARPFNFNVFPCSSVGAVPVETHFGCKNTAFEFLARNSFDFNKWIYHGVPYLSLADAERIRAERTSLLTKPQPRIHVDDNHRAYVSEVEDALRRFVHAKGRTTMHCETANSYQRKLVYDMVARYKTLGTRSRIGGIEVFKGTRKAMAQHVAYKIKALTASIDDARGFAHVIDLLSAARKPVVGHNMLLDVMHAYAKFHCPLPASRAAFARCMARFLPVLIDTKYIIESTPAIKARYRTSNLDEIGPMLEREASPPPHPLIRNHPLFTRDVSHTMHEAGFDAYMTGATFIRLLNLEGELDLTAAAAAASAHSSELVLYRYINRLYVALGDDLYWSLSTSTANSEDARSVAAIAVPATNDSDSLEDDDDDDAAACCSSYSDDDCSSDNVQPSKNASPPLPPAAGLAALRLSN
;
A
#
# COMPACT_ATOMS: atom_id res chain seq x y z
N MET A 1 -3.38 9.89 -18.16
CA MET A 1 -1.93 10.16 -18.04
C MET A 1 -1.25 8.87 -17.63
N ASP A 2 -0.31 8.41 -18.44
CA ASP A 2 0.51 7.24 -18.11
C ASP A 2 1.77 7.71 -17.36
N VAL A 3 1.97 7.20 -16.15
CA VAL A 3 2.92 7.74 -15.16
C VAL A 3 4.02 6.72 -14.88
N THR A 4 5.26 7.19 -15.01
CA THR A 4 6.49 6.47 -14.71
C THR A 4 7.36 7.32 -13.79
N ARG A 5 8.48 6.78 -13.30
CA ARG A 5 9.44 7.55 -12.49
C ARG A 5 9.93 8.82 -13.17
N ASP A 6 9.98 8.85 -14.49
CA ASP A 6 10.55 9.95 -15.28
C ASP A 6 9.62 11.17 -15.29
N ASN A 7 8.30 10.96 -15.22
CA ASN A 7 7.30 12.03 -15.21
C ASN A 7 6.56 12.16 -13.87
N PHE A 8 6.88 11.32 -12.86
CA PHE A 8 6.16 11.26 -11.59
C PHE A 8 6.08 12.60 -10.86
N ALA A 9 7.17 13.38 -10.83
CA ALA A 9 7.17 14.68 -10.15
C ALA A 9 6.17 15.68 -10.77
N HIS A 10 5.96 15.62 -12.09
CA HIS A 10 4.93 16.40 -12.77
C HIS A 10 3.54 15.84 -12.48
N ALA A 11 3.36 14.53 -12.67
CA ALA A 11 2.09 13.85 -12.41
C ALA A 11 1.59 14.06 -10.98
N LEU A 12 2.46 14.04 -9.97
CA LEU A 12 2.12 14.26 -8.57
C LEU A 12 1.60 15.69 -8.30
N ARG A 13 2.13 16.71 -9.00
CA ARG A 13 1.62 18.09 -8.90
C ARG A 13 0.22 18.20 -9.50
N GLU A 14 0.03 17.63 -10.69
CA GLU A 14 -1.28 17.58 -11.36
C GLU A 14 -2.29 16.80 -10.52
N PHE A 15 -1.90 15.65 -9.98
CA PHE A 15 -2.73 14.82 -9.11
C PHE A 15 -3.14 15.59 -7.85
N ARG A 16 -2.22 16.31 -7.20
CA ARG A 16 -2.52 17.12 -6.01
C ARG A 16 -3.57 18.20 -6.29
N ALA A 17 -3.49 18.88 -7.43
CA ALA A 17 -4.49 19.87 -7.80
C ALA A 17 -5.84 19.22 -8.13
N ALA A 18 -5.82 18.12 -8.90
CA ALA A 18 -7.02 17.42 -9.31
C ALA A 18 -7.76 16.75 -8.13
N VAL A 19 -7.04 16.12 -7.20
CA VAL A 19 -7.65 15.46 -6.03
C VAL A 19 -8.25 16.48 -5.07
N ALA A 20 -7.72 17.70 -5.00
CA ALA A 20 -8.31 18.79 -4.23
C ALA A 20 -9.64 19.27 -4.84
N ALA A 21 -9.79 19.22 -6.17
CA ALA A 21 -10.97 19.70 -6.88
C ALA A 21 -12.05 18.63 -7.14
N CYS A 22 -11.71 17.34 -7.20
CA CYS A 22 -12.65 16.29 -7.62
C CYS A 22 -13.82 16.06 -6.66
N ASP A 23 -14.90 15.41 -7.11
CA ASP A 23 -15.99 14.99 -6.22
C ASP A 23 -15.70 13.62 -5.62
N PHE A 24 -15.14 12.72 -6.44
CA PHE A 24 -14.73 11.38 -6.03
C PHE A 24 -13.56 10.87 -6.87
N ALA A 25 -12.92 9.82 -6.39
CA ALA A 25 -11.91 9.07 -7.12
C ALA A 25 -12.41 7.65 -7.38
N ALA A 26 -12.09 7.08 -8.53
CA ALA A 26 -12.22 5.65 -8.79
C ALA A 26 -10.82 5.03 -8.84
N MET A 27 -10.66 3.82 -8.31
CA MET A 27 -9.37 3.14 -8.21
C MET A 27 -9.47 1.67 -8.62
N ASP A 28 -8.41 1.19 -9.28
CA ASP A 28 -8.22 -0.20 -9.69
C ASP A 28 -6.71 -0.55 -9.66
N MET A 29 -6.34 -1.83 -9.50
CA MET A 29 -4.93 -2.26 -9.46
C MET A 29 -4.66 -3.54 -10.23
N GLU A 30 -3.51 -3.57 -10.91
CA GLU A 30 -2.94 -4.80 -11.48
C GLU A 30 -1.91 -5.40 -10.52
N MET A 31 -1.91 -6.73 -10.40
CA MET A 31 -1.14 -7.47 -9.39
C MET A 31 -0.35 -8.63 -9.99
N THR A 32 0.75 -9.02 -9.34
CA THR A 32 1.57 -10.16 -9.78
C THR A 32 0.91 -11.53 -9.55
N GLY A 33 -0.23 -11.56 -8.87
CA GLY A 33 -1.04 -12.74 -8.62
C GLY A 33 -2.18 -12.43 -7.64
N LEU A 34 -3.14 -13.37 -7.52
CA LEU A 34 -4.32 -13.21 -6.68
C LEU A 34 -4.39 -14.22 -5.53
N TYR A 35 -4.02 -15.48 -5.74
CA TYR A 35 -4.03 -16.54 -4.73
C TYR A 35 -2.94 -17.56 -5.06
N GLU A 36 -2.19 -18.04 -4.07
CA GLU A 36 -1.14 -19.06 -4.23
C GLU A 36 -1.68 -20.39 -4.76
N ASP A 37 -2.72 -20.93 -4.14
CA ASP A 37 -3.33 -22.21 -4.51
C ASP A 37 -4.84 -22.22 -4.20
N ARG A 38 -5.52 -23.32 -4.54
CA ARG A 38 -6.97 -23.48 -4.31
C ARG A 38 -7.33 -23.51 -2.83
N ALA A 39 -6.47 -24.01 -1.94
CA ALA A 39 -6.77 -24.08 -0.51
C ALA A 39 -6.72 -22.69 0.14
N ARG A 40 -5.88 -21.81 -0.40
CA ARG A 40 -5.73 -20.40 0.02
C ARG A 40 -6.66 -19.44 -0.72
N GLN A 41 -7.45 -19.93 -1.67
CA GLN A 41 -8.49 -19.16 -2.31
C GLN A 41 -9.72 -19.07 -1.38
N PRO A 42 -10.43 -17.92 -1.35
CA PRO A 42 -11.71 -17.83 -0.67
C PRO A 42 -12.71 -18.87 -1.20
N SER A 43 -13.35 -19.61 -0.31
CA SER A 43 -14.38 -20.61 -0.59
C SER A 43 -15.74 -20.19 -0.02
N ARG A 44 -16.82 -20.84 -0.47
CA ARG A 44 -18.18 -20.59 0.02
C ARG A 44 -18.31 -20.79 1.52
N ASP A 45 -17.60 -21.77 2.06
CA ASP A 45 -17.68 -22.15 3.48
C ASP A 45 -16.80 -21.28 4.40
N ASP A 46 -16.08 -20.29 3.87
CA ASP A 46 -15.24 -19.42 4.69
C ASP A 46 -16.08 -18.38 5.44
N SER A 47 -15.88 -18.28 6.75
CA SER A 47 -16.28 -17.10 7.50
C SER A 47 -15.53 -15.85 7.00
N LEU A 48 -16.07 -14.65 7.27
CA LEU A 48 -15.38 -13.41 6.89
C LEU A 48 -13.98 -13.30 7.50
N ASP A 49 -13.75 -13.83 8.70
CA ASP A 49 -12.44 -13.84 9.35
C ASP A 49 -11.46 -14.81 8.67
N GLN A 50 -11.91 -16.00 8.29
CA GLN A 50 -11.10 -16.94 7.50
C GLN A 50 -10.75 -16.37 6.12
N ARG A 51 -11.72 -15.71 5.49
CA ARG A 51 -11.53 -15.01 4.22
C ARG A 51 -10.52 -13.88 4.34
N TYR A 52 -10.62 -13.06 5.38
CA TYR A 52 -9.64 -12.02 5.65
C TYR A 52 -8.23 -12.60 5.81
N ALA A 53 -8.07 -13.69 6.55
CA ALA A 53 -6.77 -14.34 6.72
C ALA A 53 -6.17 -14.82 5.39
N LYS A 54 -6.98 -15.45 4.52
CA LYS A 54 -6.58 -15.87 3.17
C LYS A 54 -6.19 -14.68 2.28
N LEU A 55 -7.01 -13.62 2.28
CA LEU A 55 -6.72 -12.41 1.51
C LEU A 55 -5.48 -11.67 2.01
N LYS A 56 -5.29 -11.59 3.33
CA LYS A 56 -4.09 -11.01 3.94
C LYS A 56 -2.84 -11.76 3.50
N GLN A 57 -2.85 -13.09 3.53
CA GLN A 57 -1.74 -13.90 3.03
C GLN A 57 -1.46 -13.62 1.56
N SER A 58 -2.49 -13.54 0.73
CA SER A 58 -2.32 -13.19 -0.69
C SER A 58 -1.64 -11.81 -0.87
N VAL A 59 -2.16 -10.79 -0.17
CA VAL A 59 -1.63 -9.42 -0.26
C VAL A 59 -0.17 -9.37 0.15
N GLU A 60 0.25 -10.18 1.13
CA GLU A 60 1.65 -10.28 1.56
C GLU A 60 2.52 -10.96 0.52
N SER A 61 2.01 -11.99 -0.16
CA SER A 61 2.75 -12.74 -1.18
C SER A 61 2.93 -11.99 -2.50
N TYR A 62 1.97 -11.15 -2.93
CA TYR A 62 2.00 -10.53 -4.27
C TYR A 62 2.32 -9.03 -4.25
N ALA A 63 2.87 -8.53 -5.36
CA ALA A 63 3.16 -7.12 -5.59
C ALA A 63 2.10 -6.47 -6.49
N VAL A 64 2.04 -5.14 -6.40
CA VAL A 64 1.22 -4.29 -7.27
C VAL A 64 2.10 -3.81 -8.43
N THR A 65 1.60 -3.88 -9.65
CA THR A 65 2.35 -3.54 -10.87
C THR A 65 1.89 -2.21 -11.47
N GLN A 66 0.58 -2.00 -11.50
CA GLN A 66 -0.05 -0.73 -11.89
C GLN A 66 -1.13 -0.35 -10.89
N VAL A 67 -1.28 0.95 -10.67
CA VAL A 67 -2.40 1.53 -9.94
C VAL A 67 -3.10 2.54 -10.83
N GLY A 68 -4.36 2.28 -11.10
CA GLY A 68 -5.25 3.18 -11.82
C GLY A 68 -6.00 4.06 -10.85
N ILE A 69 -5.97 5.38 -11.07
CA ILE A 69 -6.82 6.31 -10.32
C ILE A 69 -7.44 7.29 -11.30
N CYS A 70 -8.76 7.31 -11.39
CA CYS A 70 -9.49 8.30 -12.17
C CYS A 70 -10.23 9.26 -11.26
N LEU A 71 -9.92 10.55 -11.37
CA LEU A 71 -10.57 11.61 -10.60
C LEU A 71 -11.72 12.19 -11.41
N PHE A 72 -12.91 12.27 -10.81
CA PHE A 72 -14.12 12.77 -11.46
C PHE A 72 -14.57 14.08 -10.82
N THR A 73 -14.85 15.10 -11.62
CA THR A 73 -15.30 16.43 -11.17
C THR A 73 -16.51 16.86 -11.97
N TRP A 74 -17.58 17.26 -11.33
CA TRP A 74 -18.73 17.87 -11.96
C TRP A 74 -18.38 19.28 -12.45
N VAL A 75 -18.66 19.55 -13.72
CA VAL A 75 -18.40 20.83 -14.37
C VAL A 75 -19.70 21.35 -14.98
N GLY A 76 -20.16 22.48 -14.46
CA GLY A 76 -21.36 23.19 -14.94
C GLY A 76 -22.43 23.37 -13.86
N ASP A 77 -23.35 24.29 -14.10
CA ASP A 77 -24.45 24.59 -13.17
C ASP A 77 -25.73 23.84 -13.58
N GLY A 78 -26.32 23.12 -12.62
CA GLY A 78 -27.58 22.40 -12.83
C GLY A 78 -27.48 21.22 -13.81
N PRO A 79 -28.60 20.73 -14.37
CA PRO A 79 -28.67 19.45 -15.10
C PRO A 79 -27.95 19.44 -16.45
N ALA A 80 -27.45 20.59 -16.93
CA ALA A 80 -26.71 20.70 -18.18
C ALA A 80 -25.19 20.49 -18.02
N GLY A 81 -24.71 20.25 -16.79
CA GLY A 81 -23.31 19.97 -16.52
C GLY A 81 -22.84 18.60 -17.02
N TYR A 82 -21.56 18.33 -16.85
CA TYR A 82 -20.93 17.07 -17.22
C TYR A 82 -19.87 16.67 -16.18
N TYR A 83 -19.55 15.38 -16.09
CA TYR A 83 -18.40 14.91 -15.33
C TYR A 83 -17.13 14.99 -16.18
N GLU A 84 -16.14 15.72 -15.71
CA GLU A 84 -14.78 15.69 -16.23
C GLU A 84 -13.99 14.56 -15.54
N ALA A 85 -13.41 13.67 -16.34
CA ALA A 85 -12.59 12.55 -15.90
C ALA A 85 -11.10 12.80 -16.14
N ARG A 86 -10.26 12.47 -15.15
CA ARG A 86 -8.80 12.58 -15.18
C ARG A 86 -8.16 11.24 -14.79
N PRO A 87 -8.03 10.28 -15.73
CA PRO A 87 -7.45 8.96 -15.46
C PRO A 87 -5.92 9.00 -15.38
N PHE A 88 -5.35 8.49 -14.30
CA PHE A 88 -3.91 8.27 -14.11
C PHE A 88 -3.64 6.77 -14.08
N ASN A 89 -2.63 6.32 -14.83
CA ASN A 89 -2.12 4.96 -14.79
C ASN A 89 -0.69 4.99 -14.23
N PHE A 90 -0.51 4.67 -12.95
CA PHE A 90 0.78 4.68 -12.28
C PHE A 90 1.44 3.31 -12.41
N ASN A 91 2.58 3.24 -13.10
CA ASN A 91 3.42 2.05 -13.12
C ASN A 91 4.30 2.08 -11.87
N VAL A 92 4.18 1.11 -10.96
CA VAL A 92 4.81 1.17 -9.63
C VAL A 92 5.72 -0.02 -9.37
N PHE A 93 6.85 0.20 -8.71
CA PHE A 93 7.81 -0.87 -8.38
C PHE A 93 8.41 -0.64 -6.98
N PRO A 94 8.62 -1.69 -6.15
CA PRO A 94 9.20 -1.51 -4.83
C PRO A 94 10.55 -0.80 -4.88
N CYS A 95 10.81 0.13 -3.96
CA CYS A 95 12.13 0.76 -3.91
C CYS A 95 13.20 -0.25 -3.47
N SER A 96 14.39 -0.19 -4.07
CA SER A 96 15.55 -1.02 -3.69
C SER A 96 16.46 -0.34 -2.67
N SER A 97 16.27 0.94 -2.41
CA SER A 97 17.07 1.70 -1.44
C SER A 97 16.40 3.01 -1.00
N VAL A 98 16.81 3.45 0.19
CA VAL A 98 16.56 4.79 0.75
C VAL A 98 17.91 5.49 0.88
N GLY A 99 18.28 6.26 -0.14
CA GLY A 99 19.63 6.81 -0.25
C GLY A 99 20.67 5.69 -0.28
N ALA A 100 21.54 5.64 0.72
CA ALA A 100 22.56 4.58 0.86
C ALA A 100 22.09 3.34 1.65
N VAL A 101 20.82 3.31 2.08
CA VAL A 101 20.26 2.19 2.84
C VAL A 101 19.60 1.22 1.86
N PRO A 102 20.08 -0.03 1.72
CA PRO A 102 19.39 -1.01 0.90
C PRO A 102 18.03 -1.37 1.52
N VAL A 103 17.04 -1.59 0.67
CA VAL A 103 15.71 -2.08 1.03
C VAL A 103 15.43 -3.30 0.18
N GLU A 104 15.14 -4.42 0.82
CA GLU A 104 14.84 -5.68 0.14
C GLU A 104 13.35 -5.97 0.29
N THR A 105 12.67 -6.19 -0.84
CA THR A 105 11.27 -6.59 -0.88
C THR A 105 11.17 -7.88 -1.66
N HIS A 106 10.56 -8.90 -1.05
CA HIS A 106 10.26 -10.16 -1.72
C HIS A 106 8.77 -10.19 -2.10
N PHE A 107 8.48 -10.62 -3.32
CA PHE A 107 7.12 -10.89 -3.78
C PHE A 107 7.14 -12.06 -4.77
N GLY A 108 6.05 -12.81 -4.78
CA GLY A 108 5.80 -13.90 -5.72
C GLY A 108 5.16 -13.41 -7.01
N CYS A 109 5.22 -14.25 -8.03
CA CYS A 109 4.54 -14.05 -9.31
C CYS A 109 3.79 -15.32 -9.67
N LYS A 110 2.52 -15.19 -10.05
CA LYS A 110 1.72 -16.30 -10.56
C LYS A 110 1.81 -16.33 -12.08
N ASN A 111 2.22 -17.48 -12.63
CA ASN A 111 2.38 -17.65 -14.08
C ASN A 111 1.10 -17.28 -14.85
N THR A 112 -0.08 -17.67 -14.35
CA THR A 112 -1.36 -17.35 -15.01
C THR A 112 -1.67 -15.86 -15.00
N ALA A 113 -1.26 -15.12 -13.96
CA ALA A 113 -1.45 -13.67 -13.90
C ALA A 113 -0.52 -12.96 -14.89
N PHE A 114 0.74 -13.39 -14.98
CA PHE A 114 1.69 -12.84 -15.95
C PHE A 114 1.28 -13.15 -17.39
N GLU A 115 0.78 -14.35 -17.66
CA GLU A 115 0.28 -14.72 -18.98
C GLU A 115 -0.94 -13.88 -19.37
N PHE A 116 -1.84 -13.60 -18.42
CA PHE A 116 -2.99 -12.72 -18.62
C PHE A 116 -2.54 -11.27 -18.92
N LEU A 117 -1.67 -10.70 -18.10
CA LEU A 117 -1.11 -9.35 -18.31
C LEU A 117 -0.41 -9.24 -19.67
N ALA A 118 0.40 -10.23 -20.04
CA ALA A 118 1.08 -10.27 -21.33
C ALA A 118 0.10 -10.30 -22.51
N ARG A 119 -0.99 -11.07 -22.42
CA ARG A 119 -2.06 -11.09 -23.44
C ARG A 119 -2.76 -9.75 -23.59
N ASN A 120 -2.84 -8.98 -22.52
CA ASN A 120 -3.40 -7.63 -22.49
C ASN A 120 -2.35 -6.53 -22.73
N SER A 121 -1.22 -6.87 -23.38
CA SER A 121 -0.17 -5.91 -23.78
C SER A 121 0.50 -5.16 -22.62
N PHE A 122 0.54 -5.74 -21.43
CA PHE A 122 1.28 -5.18 -20.30
C PHE A 122 2.79 -5.15 -20.57
N ASP A 123 3.43 -4.01 -20.32
CA ASP A 123 4.87 -3.84 -20.50
C ASP A 123 5.64 -4.08 -19.18
N PHE A 124 6.15 -5.31 -19.02
CA PHE A 124 6.97 -5.70 -17.86
C PHE A 124 8.30 -4.95 -17.77
N ASN A 125 8.89 -4.51 -18.90
CA ASN A 125 10.12 -3.74 -18.88
C ASN A 125 9.85 -2.35 -18.32
N LYS A 126 8.77 -1.71 -18.77
CA LYS A 126 8.33 -0.42 -18.22
C LYS A 126 8.01 -0.51 -16.74
N TRP A 127 7.35 -1.58 -16.30
CA TRP A 127 7.09 -1.82 -14.87
C TRP A 127 8.38 -1.84 -14.04
N ILE A 128 9.40 -2.58 -14.48
CA ILE A 128 10.65 -2.75 -13.71
C ILE A 128 11.58 -1.53 -13.86
N TYR A 129 11.90 -1.11 -15.09
CA TYR A 129 12.89 -0.05 -15.34
C TYR A 129 12.34 1.34 -15.02
N HIS A 130 11.06 1.57 -15.30
CA HIS A 130 10.42 2.88 -15.22
C HIS A 130 9.35 2.97 -14.13
N GLY A 131 9.19 1.93 -13.31
CA GLY A 131 8.30 1.95 -12.15
C GLY A 131 8.62 3.09 -11.18
N VAL A 132 7.59 3.82 -10.79
CA VAL A 132 7.65 4.78 -9.68
C VAL A 132 7.97 3.98 -8.41
N PRO A 133 9.06 4.34 -7.68
CA PRO A 133 9.38 3.65 -6.45
C PRO A 133 8.26 3.80 -5.42
N TYR A 134 8.12 2.84 -4.52
CA TYR A 134 7.30 3.02 -3.32
C TYR A 134 7.95 2.40 -2.09
N LEU A 135 7.62 3.02 -0.95
CA LEU A 135 7.98 2.58 0.40
C LEU A 135 6.79 2.86 1.31
N SER A 136 6.38 1.87 2.10
CA SER A 136 5.28 2.00 3.04
C SER A 136 5.58 3.09 4.08
N LEU A 137 4.53 3.70 4.66
CA LEU A 137 4.70 4.65 5.77
C LEU A 137 5.40 3.97 6.96
N ALA A 138 5.00 2.74 7.30
CA ALA A 138 5.61 1.99 8.40
C ALA A 138 7.12 1.75 8.19
N ASP A 139 7.54 1.38 6.97
CA ASP A 139 8.97 1.20 6.67
C ASP A 139 9.72 2.53 6.65
N ALA A 140 9.11 3.58 6.11
CA ALA A 140 9.68 4.93 6.14
C ALA A 140 9.93 5.40 7.58
N GLU A 141 8.97 5.19 8.48
CA GLU A 141 9.10 5.54 9.90
C GLU A 141 10.13 4.69 10.61
N ARG A 142 10.15 3.37 10.38
CA ARG A 142 11.16 2.45 10.92
C ARG A 142 12.57 2.86 10.50
N ILE A 143 12.79 3.09 9.21
CA ILE A 143 14.10 3.51 8.67
C ILE A 143 14.48 4.89 9.25
N ARG A 144 13.53 5.83 9.32
CA ARG A 144 13.77 7.16 9.92
C ARG A 144 14.23 7.03 11.37
N ALA A 145 13.52 6.25 12.17
CA ALA A 145 13.81 6.07 13.59
C ALA A 145 15.17 5.38 13.79
N GLU A 146 15.43 4.27 13.11
CA GLU A 146 16.69 3.52 13.19
C GLU A 146 17.88 4.41 12.79
N ARG A 147 17.81 5.05 11.63
CA ARG A 147 18.93 5.86 11.11
C ARG A 147 19.14 7.14 11.89
N THR A 148 18.08 7.79 12.38
CA THR A 148 18.22 8.95 13.25
C THR A 148 18.82 8.57 14.60
N SER A 149 18.45 7.40 15.15
CA SER A 149 19.05 6.86 16.37
C SER A 149 20.56 6.63 16.19
N LEU A 150 20.98 6.02 15.08
CA LEU A 150 22.41 5.81 14.75
C LEU A 150 23.22 7.12 14.64
N LEU A 151 22.56 8.23 14.29
CA LEU A 151 23.20 9.54 14.14
C LEU A 151 23.25 10.36 15.42
N THR A 152 22.38 10.07 16.40
CA THR A 152 22.15 10.93 17.57
C THR A 152 22.47 10.26 18.89
N LYS A 153 22.29 8.94 19.00
CA LYS A 153 22.53 8.20 20.24
C LYS A 153 23.93 7.57 20.25
N PRO A 154 24.59 7.51 21.43
CA PRO A 154 25.79 6.71 21.60
C PRO A 154 25.51 5.26 21.21
N GLN A 155 26.39 4.68 20.39
CA GLN A 155 26.29 3.27 20.02
C GLN A 155 26.98 2.40 21.08
N PRO A 156 26.50 1.17 21.30
CA PRO A 156 27.18 0.22 22.18
C PRO A 156 28.59 -0.05 21.64
N ARG A 157 29.55 -0.19 22.57
CA ARG A 157 30.95 -0.45 22.21
C ARG A 157 31.04 -1.76 21.45
N ILE A 158 31.72 -1.71 20.32
CA ILE A 158 32.02 -2.90 19.53
C ILE A 158 33.09 -3.69 20.27
N HIS A 159 32.83 -4.99 20.51
CA HIS A 159 33.85 -5.90 21.01
C HIS A 159 34.98 -6.01 19.97
N VAL A 160 36.22 -5.78 20.42
CA VAL A 160 37.41 -5.84 19.58
C VAL A 160 38.05 -7.21 19.72
N ASP A 161 38.08 -7.96 18.62
CA ASP A 161 38.76 -9.25 18.59
C ASP A 161 40.30 -9.10 18.65
N ASP A 162 40.95 -10.22 18.94
CA ASP A 162 42.40 -10.31 19.11
C ASP A 162 43.20 -9.82 17.90
N ASN A 163 42.71 -10.10 16.69
CA ASN A 163 43.40 -9.77 15.45
C ASN A 163 43.36 -8.26 15.15
N HIS A 164 42.34 -7.56 15.65
CA HIS A 164 42.16 -6.13 15.40
C HIS A 164 42.68 -5.23 16.52
N ARG A 165 43.14 -5.79 17.65
CA ARG A 165 43.68 -4.99 18.77
C ARG A 165 44.83 -4.06 18.37
N ALA A 166 45.77 -4.55 17.57
CA ALA A 166 46.91 -3.75 17.12
C ALA A 166 46.44 -2.55 16.27
N TYR A 167 45.56 -2.81 15.31
CA TYR A 167 44.95 -1.78 14.46
C TYR A 167 44.17 -0.73 15.28
N VAL A 168 43.35 -1.18 16.23
CA VAL A 168 42.60 -0.28 17.13
C VAL A 168 43.57 0.60 17.93
N SER A 169 44.60 0.02 18.54
CA SER A 169 45.60 0.78 19.30
C SER A 169 46.27 1.84 18.44
N GLU A 170 46.67 1.50 17.22
CA GLU A 170 47.31 2.42 16.28
C GLU A 170 46.39 3.60 15.92
N VAL A 171 45.12 3.32 15.61
CA VAL A 171 44.14 4.36 15.26
C VAL A 171 43.80 5.22 16.48
N GLU A 172 43.67 4.66 17.68
CA GLU A 172 43.43 5.43 18.91
C GLU A 172 44.60 6.38 19.22
N ASP A 173 45.84 5.93 19.05
CA ASP A 173 47.03 6.78 19.21
C ASP A 173 47.10 7.87 18.14
N ALA A 174 46.74 7.55 16.90
CA ALA A 174 46.64 8.52 15.82
C ALA A 174 45.55 9.58 16.11
N LEU A 175 44.38 9.16 16.61
CA LEU A 175 43.29 10.06 17.01
C LEU A 175 43.70 10.96 18.17
N ARG A 176 44.34 10.43 19.22
CA ARG A 176 44.85 11.22 20.35
C ARG A 176 45.83 12.31 19.87
N ARG A 177 46.82 11.93 19.06
CA ARG A 177 47.76 12.90 18.45
C ARG A 177 47.04 13.91 17.56
N PHE A 178 46.06 13.44 16.77
CA PHE A 178 45.28 14.29 15.88
C PHE A 178 44.52 15.36 16.64
N VAL A 179 43.81 15.01 17.72
CA VAL A 179 43.03 15.96 18.51
C VAL A 179 43.89 17.15 18.98
N HIS A 180 45.11 16.88 19.46
CA HIS A 180 46.01 17.92 19.99
C HIS A 180 46.83 18.67 18.93
N ALA A 181 46.96 18.15 17.70
CA ALA A 181 47.75 18.78 16.65
C ALA A 181 47.19 20.16 16.24
N LYS A 182 48.04 21.20 16.24
CA LYS A 182 47.69 22.55 15.73
C LYS A 182 47.80 22.58 14.20
N GLY A 183 46.94 23.37 13.54
CA GLY A 183 46.96 23.57 12.07
C GLY A 183 46.39 22.43 11.23
N ARG A 184 46.41 21.18 11.72
CA ARG A 184 45.84 20.02 11.00
C ARG A 184 44.34 19.88 11.25
N THR A 185 43.53 19.94 10.19
CA THR A 185 42.05 19.92 10.25
C THR A 185 41.44 18.57 9.88
N THR A 186 42.16 17.72 9.14
CA THR A 186 41.70 16.38 8.73
C THR A 186 42.79 15.31 8.92
N MET A 187 42.37 14.05 9.01
CA MET A 187 43.21 12.86 9.04
C MET A 187 42.50 11.72 8.31
N HIS A 188 43.23 10.86 7.61
CA HIS A 188 42.69 9.66 6.98
C HIS A 188 43.00 8.43 7.82
N CYS A 189 41.99 7.58 8.05
CA CYS A 189 42.14 6.25 8.63
C CYS A 189 41.88 5.22 7.53
N GLU A 190 42.91 4.48 7.14
CA GLU A 190 42.76 3.38 6.17
C GLU A 190 41.97 2.23 6.79
N THR A 191 41.11 1.59 5.98
CA THR A 191 40.27 0.48 6.45
C THR A 191 40.23 -0.61 5.37
N ALA A 192 40.60 -1.83 5.73
CA ALA A 192 40.59 -2.98 4.82
C ALA A 192 39.20 -3.58 4.61
N ASN A 193 38.28 -3.44 5.57
CA ASN A 193 36.95 -4.07 5.53
C ASN A 193 35.87 -3.27 6.29
N SER A 194 34.62 -3.72 6.21
CA SER A 194 33.47 -3.06 6.86
C SER A 194 33.55 -3.09 8.40
N TYR A 195 34.21 -4.09 8.99
CA TYR A 195 34.40 -4.19 10.44
C TYR A 195 35.38 -3.12 10.95
N GLN A 196 36.54 -2.95 10.31
CA GLN A 196 37.48 -1.87 10.62
C GLN A 196 36.86 -0.48 10.46
N ARG A 197 35.99 -0.29 9.45
CA ARG A 197 35.22 0.96 9.29
C ARG A 197 34.32 1.22 10.51
N LYS A 198 33.60 0.20 10.97
CA LYS A 198 32.75 0.31 12.17
C LYS A 198 33.57 0.64 13.42
N LEU A 199 34.73 0.02 13.60
CA LEU A 199 35.66 0.33 14.71
C LEU A 199 36.12 1.79 14.68
N VAL A 200 36.49 2.32 13.51
CA VAL A 200 36.86 3.75 13.38
C VAL A 200 35.70 4.67 13.72
N TYR A 201 34.47 4.37 13.27
CA TYR A 201 33.29 5.15 13.66
C TYR A 201 33.07 5.14 15.18
N ASP A 202 33.19 3.97 15.83
CA ASP A 202 33.08 3.84 17.30
C ASP A 202 34.14 4.68 18.03
N MET A 203 35.41 4.59 17.62
CA MET A 203 36.50 5.35 18.22
C MET A 203 36.33 6.87 18.05
N VAL A 204 35.93 7.32 16.86
CA VAL A 204 35.72 8.75 16.59
C VAL A 204 34.49 9.30 17.34
N ALA A 205 33.44 8.50 17.53
CA ALA A 205 32.23 8.92 18.25
C ALA A 205 32.51 9.33 19.71
N ARG A 206 33.65 8.92 20.28
CA ARG A 206 34.11 9.33 21.62
C ARG A 206 34.50 10.81 21.71
N TYR A 207 34.72 11.47 20.56
CA TYR A 207 35.17 12.85 20.49
C TYR A 207 34.06 13.79 19.97
N LYS A 208 33.53 14.64 20.86
CA LYS A 208 32.46 15.63 20.50
C LYS A 208 32.89 16.72 19.51
N THR A 209 34.17 16.76 19.14
CA THR A 209 34.78 17.75 18.23
C THR A 209 35.30 17.13 16.94
N LEU A 210 35.09 15.82 16.74
CA LEU A 210 35.48 15.13 15.52
C LEU A 210 34.24 14.67 14.76
N GLY A 211 34.34 14.68 13.44
CA GLY A 211 33.34 14.14 12.53
C GLY A 211 33.99 13.21 11.51
N THR A 212 33.16 12.43 10.82
CA THR A 212 33.62 11.45 9.83
C THR A 212 32.98 11.66 8.46
N ARG A 213 33.74 11.32 7.42
CA ARG A 213 33.32 11.20 6.02
C ARG A 213 33.86 9.91 5.43
N SER A 214 33.00 9.18 4.74
CA SER A 214 33.38 7.97 4.01
C SER A 214 34.25 8.34 2.80
N ARG A 215 35.39 7.69 2.62
CA ARG A 215 36.25 7.79 1.43
C ARG A 215 36.57 6.39 0.89
N ILE A 216 37.04 6.32 -0.35
CA ILE A 216 37.54 5.07 -0.93
C ILE A 216 38.77 4.65 -0.12
N GLY A 217 38.83 3.38 0.30
CA GLY A 217 39.95 2.84 1.08
C GLY A 217 39.96 3.23 2.57
N GLY A 218 39.02 4.05 3.06
CA GLY A 218 39.06 4.48 4.45
C GLY A 218 38.00 5.47 4.91
N ILE A 219 38.28 6.12 6.04
CA ILE A 219 37.44 7.14 6.67
C ILE A 219 38.28 8.39 6.87
N GLU A 220 37.78 9.51 6.36
CA GLU A 220 38.32 10.84 6.65
C GLU A 220 37.70 11.35 7.95
N VAL A 221 38.55 11.63 8.94
CA VAL A 221 38.20 12.23 10.22
C VAL A 221 38.55 13.71 10.15
N PHE A 222 37.61 14.59 10.51
CA PHE A 222 37.81 16.04 10.47
C PHE A 222 37.49 16.68 11.82
N LYS A 223 38.19 17.77 12.14
CA LYS A 223 37.95 18.56 13.36
C LYS A 223 36.84 19.59 13.14
N GLY A 224 36.11 19.88 14.20
CA GLY A 224 35.19 21.01 14.27
C GLY A 224 34.81 21.38 15.69
N THR A 225 34.02 22.43 15.82
CA THR A 225 33.39 22.80 17.09
C THR A 225 32.22 21.85 17.39
N ARG A 226 31.80 21.76 18.65
CA ARG A 226 30.58 21.01 19.01
C ARG A 226 29.36 21.47 18.21
N LYS A 227 29.25 22.80 18.00
CA LYS A 227 28.21 23.41 17.16
C LYS A 227 28.29 22.91 15.72
N ALA A 228 29.49 22.87 15.13
CA ALA A 228 29.69 22.37 13.78
C ALA A 228 29.35 20.86 13.66
N MET A 229 29.68 20.05 14.67
CA MET A 229 29.32 18.62 14.68
C MET A 229 27.80 18.41 14.77
N ALA A 230 27.12 19.18 15.63
CA ALA A 230 25.66 19.15 15.71
C ALA A 230 25.01 19.55 14.38
N GLN A 231 25.53 20.58 13.71
CA GLN A 231 25.07 20.99 12.37
C GLN A 231 25.30 19.90 11.31
N HIS A 232 26.43 19.19 11.37
CA HIS A 232 26.72 18.06 10.47
C HIS A 232 25.74 16.91 10.66
N VAL A 233 25.39 16.58 11.91
CA VAL A 233 24.37 15.58 12.23
C VAL A 233 23.00 16.02 11.71
N ALA A 234 22.60 17.27 11.95
CA ALA A 234 21.34 17.82 11.44
C ALA A 234 21.26 17.78 9.90
N TYR A 235 22.37 18.09 9.22
CA TYR A 235 22.46 17.97 7.76
C TYR A 235 22.24 16.52 7.30
N LYS A 236 22.86 15.53 7.95
CA LYS A 236 22.66 14.10 7.63
C LYS A 236 21.21 13.66 7.85
N ILE A 237 20.57 14.11 8.93
CA ILE A 237 19.14 13.82 9.19
C ILE A 237 18.28 14.43 8.09
N LYS A 238 18.54 15.69 7.69
CA LYS A 238 17.81 16.33 6.59
C LYS A 238 17.96 15.57 5.26
N ALA A 239 19.18 15.14 4.93
CA ALA A 239 19.45 14.35 3.73
C ALA A 239 18.76 12.96 3.76
N LEU A 240 18.72 12.32 4.94
CA LEU A 240 17.96 11.09 5.15
C LEU A 240 16.46 11.31 4.94
N THR A 241 15.88 12.36 5.50
CA THR A 241 14.46 12.68 5.32
C THR A 241 14.12 12.87 3.84
N ALA A 242 14.93 13.61 3.09
CA ALA A 242 14.74 13.76 1.65
C ALA A 242 14.83 12.42 0.91
N SER A 243 15.80 11.58 1.27
CA SER A 243 15.94 10.24 0.67
C SER A 243 14.76 9.32 0.97
N ILE A 244 14.17 9.44 2.17
CA ILE A 244 12.95 8.71 2.56
C ILE A 244 11.77 9.22 1.72
N ASP A 245 11.61 10.53 1.62
CA ASP A 245 10.51 11.12 0.85
C ASP A 245 10.59 10.73 -0.64
N ASP A 246 11.78 10.71 -1.23
CA ASP A 246 11.98 10.24 -2.61
C ASP A 246 11.63 8.75 -2.77
N ALA A 247 12.05 7.91 -1.81
CA ALA A 247 11.77 6.47 -1.84
C ALA A 247 10.30 6.12 -1.59
N ARG A 248 9.56 6.94 -0.84
CA ARG A 248 8.11 6.81 -0.66
C ARG A 248 7.37 6.92 -1.99
N GLY A 249 7.86 7.76 -2.92
CA GLY A 249 7.39 7.84 -4.31
C GLY A 249 5.88 7.76 -4.44
N PHE A 250 5.35 6.68 -5.03
CA PHE A 250 3.92 6.51 -5.26
C PHE A 250 3.07 6.56 -3.98
N ALA A 251 3.61 6.19 -2.81
CA ALA A 251 2.87 6.28 -1.54
C ALA A 251 2.38 7.71 -1.24
N HIS A 252 3.02 8.75 -1.77
CA HIS A 252 2.52 10.13 -1.67
C HIS A 252 1.18 10.36 -2.39
N VAL A 253 0.90 9.62 -3.47
CA VAL A 253 -0.40 9.67 -4.18
C VAL A 253 -1.51 9.13 -3.28
N ILE A 254 -1.25 8.01 -2.61
CA ILE A 254 -2.17 7.37 -1.67
C ILE A 254 -2.38 8.22 -0.43
N ASP A 255 -1.33 8.85 0.10
CA ASP A 255 -1.44 9.82 1.20
C ASP A 255 -2.35 10.99 0.82
N LEU A 256 -2.22 11.52 -0.41
CA LEU A 256 -3.08 12.60 -0.90
C LEU A 256 -4.54 12.17 -1.02
N LEU A 257 -4.78 10.96 -1.53
CA LEU A 257 -6.12 10.39 -1.63
C LEU A 257 -6.75 10.21 -0.24
N SER A 258 -5.99 9.65 0.71
CA SER A 258 -6.39 9.48 2.11
C SER A 258 -6.69 10.83 2.79
N ALA A 259 -5.81 11.82 2.63
CA ALA A 259 -5.94 13.14 3.22
C ALA A 259 -7.10 13.96 2.63
N ALA A 260 -7.46 13.73 1.36
CA ALA A 260 -8.59 14.39 0.73
C ALA A 260 -9.94 13.95 1.33
N ARG A 261 -10.01 12.75 1.93
CA ARG A 261 -11.20 12.17 2.57
C ARG A 261 -12.43 12.13 1.64
N LYS A 262 -12.21 12.14 0.32
CA LYS A 262 -13.24 12.03 -0.70
C LYS A 262 -13.65 10.56 -0.92
N PRO A 263 -14.86 10.30 -1.43
CA PRO A 263 -15.26 8.95 -1.78
C PRO A 263 -14.26 8.30 -2.74
N VAL A 264 -13.88 7.06 -2.43
CA VAL A 264 -13.08 6.20 -3.30
C VAL A 264 -13.95 5.04 -3.76
N VAL A 265 -14.20 5.02 -5.06
CA VAL A 265 -15.04 4.04 -5.74
C VAL A 265 -14.15 2.95 -6.34
N GLY A 266 -14.60 1.72 -6.27
CA GLY A 266 -13.94 0.59 -6.91
C GLY A 266 -14.97 -0.42 -7.44
N HIS A 267 -14.50 -1.47 -8.09
CA HIS A 267 -15.34 -2.57 -8.56
C HIS A 267 -14.75 -3.88 -8.04
N ASN A 268 -15.44 -4.57 -7.11
CA ASN A 268 -14.89 -5.73 -6.41
C ASN A 268 -13.57 -5.41 -5.67
N MET A 269 -13.56 -4.26 -4.99
CA MET A 269 -12.32 -3.55 -4.64
C MET A 269 -11.64 -4.01 -3.35
N LEU A 270 -12.10 -5.10 -2.74
CA LEU A 270 -11.60 -5.53 -1.43
C LEU A 270 -10.10 -5.80 -1.46
N LEU A 271 -9.64 -6.49 -2.50
CA LEU A 271 -8.22 -6.83 -2.64
C LEU A 271 -7.38 -5.57 -2.94
N ASP A 272 -7.88 -4.67 -3.79
CA ASP A 272 -7.23 -3.39 -4.11
C ASP A 272 -7.02 -2.53 -2.86
N VAL A 273 -8.04 -2.41 -2.01
CA VAL A 273 -7.97 -1.64 -0.76
C VAL A 273 -6.97 -2.28 0.21
N MET A 274 -6.96 -3.61 0.31
CA MET A 274 -5.99 -4.31 1.15
C MET A 274 -4.55 -4.12 0.64
N HIS A 275 -4.31 -4.18 -0.66
CA HIS A 275 -3.01 -3.86 -1.26
C HIS A 275 -2.62 -2.40 -1.06
N ALA A 276 -3.55 -1.46 -1.25
CA ALA A 276 -3.32 -0.03 -1.05
C ALA A 276 -2.82 0.24 0.37
N TYR A 277 -3.47 -0.35 1.36
CA TYR A 277 -3.07 -0.23 2.75
C TYR A 277 -1.70 -0.90 3.01
N ALA A 278 -1.54 -2.16 2.61
CA ALA A 278 -0.35 -2.95 2.89
C ALA A 278 0.94 -2.39 2.27
N LYS A 279 0.87 -1.96 1.01
CA LYS A 279 2.06 -1.62 0.22
C LYS A 279 2.47 -0.16 0.38
N PHE A 280 1.52 0.74 0.67
CA PHE A 280 1.77 2.18 0.68
C PHE A 280 1.60 2.82 2.06
N HIS A 281 0.89 2.18 2.99
CA HIS A 281 0.62 2.71 4.32
C HIS A 281 1.28 1.85 5.41
N CYS A 282 0.63 0.77 5.85
CA CYS A 282 1.06 -0.04 6.98
C CYS A 282 0.77 -1.53 6.73
N PRO A 283 1.48 -2.46 7.39
CA PRO A 283 1.14 -3.88 7.33
C PRO A 283 -0.32 -4.14 7.70
N LEU A 284 -0.98 -5.06 7.00
CA LEU A 284 -2.34 -5.47 7.32
C LEU A 284 -2.41 -5.99 8.77
N PRO A 285 -3.40 -5.54 9.58
CA PRO A 285 -3.49 -5.96 10.98
C PRO A 285 -3.85 -7.44 11.11
N ALA A 286 -3.68 -8.00 12.32
CA ALA A 286 -3.91 -9.42 12.56
C ALA A 286 -5.38 -9.84 12.40
N SER A 287 -6.33 -8.94 12.69
CA SER A 287 -7.77 -9.25 12.66
C SER A 287 -8.55 -8.35 11.71
N ARG A 288 -9.65 -8.91 11.20
CA ARG A 288 -10.63 -8.25 10.35
C ARG A 288 -11.21 -6.98 11.00
N ALA A 289 -11.54 -7.07 12.29
CA ALA A 289 -12.07 -5.93 13.05
C ALA A 289 -11.05 -4.78 13.18
N ALA A 290 -9.77 -5.11 13.37
CA ALA A 290 -8.71 -4.11 13.37
C ALA A 290 -8.54 -3.47 11.97
N PHE A 291 -8.65 -4.26 10.90
CA PHE A 291 -8.62 -3.75 9.53
C PHE A 291 -9.74 -2.73 9.27
N ALA A 292 -10.98 -3.03 9.67
CA ALA A 292 -12.10 -2.10 9.54
C ALA A 292 -11.84 -0.75 10.26
N ARG A 293 -11.29 -0.78 11.48
CA ARG A 293 -10.90 0.44 12.21
C ARG A 293 -9.79 1.22 11.50
N CYS A 294 -8.82 0.52 10.91
CA CYS A 294 -7.77 1.15 10.11
C CYS A 294 -8.35 1.83 8.86
N MET A 295 -9.31 1.20 8.17
CA MET A 295 -9.95 1.78 6.98
C MET A 295 -10.67 3.10 7.28
N ALA A 296 -11.38 3.21 8.41
CA ALA A 296 -12.03 4.47 8.82
C ALA A 296 -11.06 5.67 8.87
N ARG A 297 -9.78 5.42 9.19
CA ARG A 297 -8.71 6.43 9.23
C ARG A 297 -8.01 6.58 7.88
N PHE A 298 -7.83 5.48 7.15
CA PHE A 298 -7.12 5.45 5.88
C PHE A 298 -7.98 5.93 4.70
N LEU A 299 -9.07 5.25 4.38
CA LEU A 299 -10.02 5.58 3.32
C LEU A 299 -11.44 5.47 3.88
N PRO A 300 -12.04 6.60 4.32
CA PRO A 300 -13.24 6.57 5.16
C PRO A 300 -14.55 6.32 4.44
N VAL A 301 -14.56 6.54 3.12
CA VAL A 301 -15.75 6.44 2.29
C VAL A 301 -15.35 5.62 1.08
N LEU A 302 -15.61 4.32 1.17
CA LEU A 302 -15.41 3.35 0.09
C LEU A 302 -16.75 2.98 -0.52
N ILE A 303 -16.82 2.86 -1.84
CA ILE A 303 -18.02 2.46 -2.56
C ILE A 303 -17.65 1.38 -3.58
N ASP A 304 -18.21 0.18 -3.41
CA ASP A 304 -17.99 -0.92 -4.34
C ASP A 304 -19.15 -1.03 -5.33
N THR A 305 -18.89 -0.72 -6.60
CA THR A 305 -19.90 -0.77 -7.67
C THR A 305 -20.44 -2.19 -7.90
N LYS A 306 -19.63 -3.23 -7.69
CA LYS A 306 -20.09 -4.62 -7.81
C LYS A 306 -21.09 -4.93 -6.70
N TYR A 307 -20.87 -4.41 -5.50
CA TYR A 307 -21.86 -4.51 -4.42
C TYR A 307 -23.16 -3.80 -4.77
N ILE A 308 -23.12 -2.58 -5.32
CA ILE A 308 -24.33 -1.86 -5.76
C ILE A 308 -25.15 -2.72 -6.72
N ILE A 309 -24.50 -3.27 -7.76
CA ILE A 309 -25.15 -4.10 -8.78
C ILE A 309 -25.75 -5.36 -8.17
N GLU A 310 -24.99 -6.07 -7.34
CA GLU A 310 -25.38 -7.37 -6.81
C GLU A 310 -26.40 -7.30 -5.67
N SER A 311 -26.41 -6.19 -4.92
CA SER A 311 -27.32 -5.98 -3.78
C SER A 311 -28.63 -5.30 -4.16
N THR A 312 -28.71 -4.68 -5.35
CA THR A 312 -29.92 -3.98 -5.80
C THR A 312 -30.77 -4.89 -6.69
N PRO A 313 -31.93 -5.41 -6.22
CA PRO A 313 -32.70 -6.41 -6.95
C PRO A 313 -33.14 -5.96 -8.35
N ALA A 314 -33.50 -4.69 -8.50
CA ALA A 314 -33.93 -4.13 -9.78
C ALA A 314 -32.78 -4.06 -10.80
N ILE A 315 -31.56 -3.68 -10.37
CA ILE A 315 -30.37 -3.65 -11.23
C ILE A 315 -29.97 -5.08 -11.59
N LYS A 316 -29.94 -6.00 -10.62
CA LYS A 316 -29.64 -7.41 -10.82
C LYS A 316 -30.63 -8.14 -11.72
N ALA A 317 -31.91 -7.75 -11.70
CA ALA A 317 -32.92 -8.27 -12.61
C ALA A 317 -32.72 -7.75 -14.05
N ARG A 318 -32.21 -6.53 -14.20
CA ARG A 318 -31.97 -5.88 -15.50
C ARG A 318 -30.68 -6.38 -16.17
N TYR A 319 -29.59 -6.51 -15.41
CA TYR A 319 -28.28 -6.90 -15.93
C TYR A 319 -27.91 -8.30 -15.47
N ARG A 320 -27.64 -9.19 -16.44
CA ARG A 320 -27.28 -10.60 -16.18
C ARG A 320 -25.83 -10.80 -15.72
N THR A 321 -25.04 -9.74 -15.74
CA THR A 321 -23.61 -9.73 -15.46
C THR A 321 -23.30 -8.57 -14.54
N SER A 322 -22.34 -8.79 -13.66
CA SER A 322 -21.79 -7.77 -12.77
C SER A 322 -20.29 -7.60 -12.99
N ASN A 323 -19.74 -8.16 -14.08
CA ASN A 323 -18.33 -7.96 -14.43
C ASN A 323 -18.18 -6.61 -15.13
N LEU A 324 -17.16 -5.85 -14.73
CA LEU A 324 -16.94 -4.49 -15.23
C LEU A 324 -16.78 -4.43 -16.75
N ASP A 325 -16.13 -5.44 -17.32
CA ASP A 325 -15.83 -5.54 -18.75
C ASP A 325 -17.09 -5.67 -19.62
N GLU A 326 -18.15 -6.23 -19.06
CA GLU A 326 -19.43 -6.38 -19.74
C GLU A 326 -20.42 -5.27 -19.35
N ILE A 327 -20.62 -5.03 -18.05
CA ILE A 327 -21.68 -4.13 -17.57
C ILE A 327 -21.34 -2.65 -17.84
N GLY A 328 -20.08 -2.25 -17.72
CA GLY A 328 -19.66 -0.86 -17.93
C GLY A 328 -19.99 -0.39 -19.35
N PRO A 329 -19.56 -1.10 -20.41
CA PRO A 329 -19.93 -0.77 -21.78
C PRO A 329 -21.44 -0.87 -22.07
N MET A 330 -22.18 -1.76 -21.39
CA MET A 330 -23.65 -1.82 -21.52
C MET A 330 -24.29 -0.52 -21.00
N LEU A 331 -23.91 -0.10 -19.79
CA LEU A 331 -24.43 1.11 -19.16
C LEU A 331 -24.08 2.37 -19.96
N GLU A 332 -22.86 2.47 -20.52
CA GLU A 332 -22.48 3.59 -21.39
C GLU A 332 -23.32 3.65 -22.68
N ARG A 333 -23.67 2.50 -23.27
CA ARG A 333 -24.53 2.46 -24.46
C ARG A 333 -25.97 2.84 -24.15
N GLU A 334 -26.50 2.38 -23.02
CA GLU A 334 -27.86 2.74 -22.56
C GLU A 334 -27.97 4.22 -22.21
N ALA A 335 -26.86 4.86 -21.81
CA ALA A 335 -26.83 6.26 -21.44
C ALA A 335 -26.93 7.25 -22.62
N SER A 336 -27.04 6.76 -23.87
CA SER A 336 -27.07 7.59 -25.08
C SER A 336 -28.37 7.36 -25.89
N PRO A 337 -29.16 8.41 -26.22
CA PRO A 337 -29.01 9.85 -25.91
C PRO A 337 -29.60 10.25 -24.53
N PRO A 338 -29.49 11.54 -24.07
CA PRO A 338 -29.77 11.98 -22.70
C PRO A 338 -31.14 11.53 -22.14
N PRO A 339 -31.22 11.27 -20.82
CA PRO A 339 -31.03 12.34 -19.81
C PRO A 339 -29.77 12.24 -18.94
N HIS A 340 -28.90 11.23 -19.13
CA HIS A 340 -27.74 11.02 -18.25
C HIS A 340 -26.63 12.08 -18.45
N PRO A 341 -25.90 12.45 -17.38
CA PRO A 341 -24.81 13.41 -17.48
C PRO A 341 -23.70 12.90 -18.39
N LEU A 342 -23.14 13.79 -19.23
CA LEU A 342 -22.01 13.44 -20.08
C LEU A 342 -20.76 13.20 -19.24
N ILE A 343 -19.90 12.28 -19.68
CA ILE A 343 -18.56 12.07 -19.11
C ILE A 343 -17.54 12.45 -20.18
N ARG A 344 -16.61 13.33 -19.85
CA ARG A 344 -15.59 13.84 -20.77
C ARG A 344 -14.20 13.69 -20.15
N ASN A 345 -13.26 13.15 -20.90
CA ASN A 345 -11.86 13.18 -20.48
C ASN A 345 -11.33 14.61 -20.55
N HIS A 346 -10.59 15.02 -19.51
CA HIS A 346 -9.85 16.29 -19.53
C HIS A 346 -8.87 16.29 -20.73
N PRO A 347 -8.67 17.41 -21.45
CA PRO A 347 -7.86 17.45 -22.67
C PRO A 347 -6.44 16.88 -22.53
N LEU A 348 -5.79 17.14 -21.38
CA LEU A 348 -4.44 16.60 -21.07
C LEU A 348 -4.40 15.10 -20.78
N PHE A 349 -5.55 14.44 -20.72
CA PHE A 349 -5.73 13.03 -20.37
C PHE A 349 -6.39 12.23 -21.50
N THR A 350 -6.41 12.79 -22.70
CA THR A 350 -6.89 12.12 -23.91
C THR A 350 -5.90 11.03 -24.32
N ARG A 351 -6.22 9.76 -24.04
CA ARG A 351 -5.58 8.60 -24.68
C ARG A 351 -6.49 8.06 -25.77
N ASP A 352 -5.89 7.49 -26.79
CA ASP A 352 -6.58 6.65 -27.77
C ASP A 352 -7.13 5.42 -27.02
N VAL A 353 -8.45 5.35 -26.88
CA VAL A 353 -9.22 4.37 -26.11
C VAL A 353 -9.57 3.12 -26.92
N SER A 354 -9.02 2.98 -28.13
CA SER A 354 -9.45 1.93 -29.06
C SER A 354 -9.27 0.51 -28.52
N HIS A 355 -8.33 0.23 -27.59
CA HIS A 355 -8.09 -1.13 -27.07
C HIS A 355 -7.40 -1.18 -25.68
N THR A 356 -8.05 -0.83 -24.56
CA THR A 356 -7.38 -0.78 -23.24
C THR A 356 -8.15 -1.35 -22.04
N MET A 357 -8.98 -2.39 -22.20
CA MET A 357 -9.46 -3.14 -21.00
C MET A 357 -8.27 -3.88 -20.37
N HIS A 358 -8.26 -4.02 -19.04
CA HIS A 358 -7.14 -4.62 -18.29
C HIS A 358 -5.86 -3.76 -18.27
N GLU A 359 -6.04 -2.45 -18.34
CA GLU A 359 -5.08 -1.44 -17.87
C GLU A 359 -5.74 -0.72 -16.69
N ALA A 360 -5.09 -0.72 -15.53
CA ALA A 360 -5.68 -0.18 -14.30
C ALA A 360 -6.27 1.23 -14.46
N GLY A 361 -5.58 2.14 -15.17
CA GLY A 361 -6.07 3.50 -15.40
C GLY A 361 -7.39 3.56 -16.19
N PHE A 362 -7.60 2.65 -17.14
CA PHE A 362 -8.84 2.54 -17.90
C PHE A 362 -9.94 1.86 -17.07
N ASP A 363 -9.60 0.80 -16.33
CA ASP A 363 -10.56 0.08 -15.48
C ASP A 363 -11.05 0.97 -14.33
N ALA A 364 -10.19 1.85 -13.78
CA ALA A 364 -10.59 2.92 -12.86
C ALA A 364 -11.54 3.93 -13.51
N TYR A 365 -11.30 4.35 -14.76
CA TYR A 365 -12.22 5.22 -15.50
C TYR A 365 -13.58 4.54 -15.70
N MET A 366 -13.60 3.30 -16.20
CA MET A 366 -14.83 2.53 -16.44
C MET A 366 -15.60 2.28 -15.14
N THR A 367 -14.90 2.05 -14.04
CA THR A 367 -15.51 1.93 -12.70
C THR A 367 -16.22 3.21 -12.28
N GLY A 368 -15.58 4.37 -12.41
CA GLY A 368 -16.20 5.64 -12.06
C GLY A 368 -17.35 6.02 -12.99
N ALA A 369 -17.23 5.72 -14.29
CA ALA A 369 -18.32 5.90 -15.25
C ALA A 369 -19.51 5.00 -14.89
N THR A 370 -19.27 3.72 -14.63
CA THR A 370 -20.27 2.75 -14.15
C THR A 370 -20.99 3.26 -12.91
N PHE A 371 -20.25 3.77 -11.92
CA PHE A 371 -20.83 4.38 -10.72
C PHE A 371 -21.77 5.54 -11.05
N ILE A 372 -21.34 6.49 -11.88
CA ILE A 372 -22.19 7.61 -12.33
C ILE A 372 -23.48 7.11 -13.00
N ARG A 373 -23.41 6.05 -13.81
CA ARG A 373 -24.60 5.47 -14.45
C ARG A 373 -25.54 4.81 -13.44
N LEU A 374 -25.00 4.05 -12.50
CA LEU A 374 -25.79 3.36 -11.47
C LEU A 374 -26.56 4.35 -10.57
N LEU A 375 -25.98 5.52 -10.26
CA LEU A 375 -26.66 6.56 -9.48
C LEU A 375 -27.93 7.09 -10.15
N ASN A 376 -27.94 7.15 -11.49
CA ASN A 376 -29.11 7.61 -12.23
C ASN A 376 -30.18 6.53 -12.33
N LEU A 377 -29.78 5.27 -12.54
CA LEU A 377 -30.71 4.14 -12.63
C LEU A 377 -31.51 3.97 -11.33
N GLU A 378 -30.92 4.17 -10.16
CA GLU A 378 -31.69 4.12 -8.91
C GLU A 378 -32.66 5.29 -8.72
N GLY A 379 -32.40 6.44 -9.34
CA GLY A 379 -33.35 7.56 -9.36
C GLY A 379 -34.53 7.32 -10.30
N GLU A 380 -34.32 6.57 -11.38
CA GLU A 380 -35.35 6.20 -12.38
C GLU A 380 -36.16 4.97 -11.97
N LEU A 381 -35.52 4.03 -11.27
CA LEU A 381 -36.18 2.89 -10.66
C LEU A 381 -37.01 3.41 -9.49
N ASP A 382 -38.32 3.56 -9.71
CA ASP A 382 -39.28 3.98 -8.69
C ASP A 382 -39.32 2.94 -7.54
N LEU A 383 -38.36 3.03 -6.62
CA LEU A 383 -38.22 2.18 -5.44
C LEU A 383 -39.37 2.44 -4.43
N THR A 384 -40.30 3.35 -4.75
CA THR A 384 -41.48 3.70 -3.94
C THR A 384 -42.52 2.58 -3.82
N ALA A 385 -42.48 1.55 -4.68
CA ALA A 385 -43.30 0.36 -4.47
C ALA A 385 -42.90 -0.45 -3.21
N ALA A 386 -41.68 -0.24 -2.68
CA ALA A 386 -41.22 -0.87 -1.43
C ALA A 386 -41.11 0.11 -0.25
N ALA A 387 -41.27 1.42 -0.47
CA ALA A 387 -41.00 2.45 0.55
C ALA A 387 -42.07 3.55 0.59
N ALA A 388 -43.35 3.17 0.77
CA ALA A 388 -44.44 4.11 1.06
C ALA A 388 -44.34 4.76 2.47
N ALA A 389 -43.15 4.82 3.09
CA ALA A 389 -42.95 5.32 4.44
C ALA A 389 -41.62 6.08 4.63
N ALA A 390 -41.22 6.94 3.69
CA ALA A 390 -40.38 8.10 3.99
C ALA A 390 -40.36 9.07 2.80
N SER A 391 -40.53 10.36 3.10
CA SER A 391 -40.65 11.47 2.17
C SER A 391 -39.50 11.62 1.16
N ALA A 392 -39.84 12.19 0.00
CA ALA A 392 -38.97 12.60 -1.12
C ALA A 392 -37.63 13.19 -0.71
N HIS A 393 -36.53 12.44 -0.82
CA HIS A 393 -35.20 12.89 -0.40
C HIS A 393 -34.12 12.61 -1.47
N SER A 394 -33.25 13.60 -1.65
CA SER A 394 -32.09 13.70 -2.55
C SER A 394 -31.30 12.39 -2.77
N SER A 395 -30.77 12.20 -3.98
CA SER A 395 -29.83 11.14 -4.39
C SER A 395 -28.62 10.97 -3.46
N GLU A 396 -28.28 11.97 -2.63
CA GLU A 396 -27.22 11.89 -1.62
C GLU A 396 -27.56 10.94 -0.45
N LEU A 397 -28.84 10.78 -0.09
CA LEU A 397 -29.24 9.91 1.03
C LEU A 397 -29.22 8.41 0.65
N VAL A 398 -29.29 8.12 -0.66
CA VAL A 398 -29.24 6.77 -1.21
C VAL A 398 -27.85 6.16 -1.08
N LEU A 399 -26.79 6.96 -1.23
CA LEU A 399 -25.40 6.51 -1.16
C LEU A 399 -25.01 5.90 0.19
N TYR A 400 -25.61 6.37 1.30
CA TYR A 400 -25.28 5.89 2.65
C TYR A 400 -25.45 4.37 2.80
N ARG A 401 -26.35 3.74 2.01
CA ARG A 401 -26.55 2.29 2.09
C ARG A 401 -25.38 1.48 1.50
N TYR A 402 -24.56 2.09 0.64
CA TYR A 402 -23.45 1.43 -0.05
C TYR A 402 -22.08 1.80 0.52
N ILE A 403 -22.01 2.86 1.33
CA ILE A 403 -20.75 3.31 1.94
C ILE A 403 -20.17 2.20 2.81
N ASN A 404 -18.89 1.91 2.59
CA ASN A 404 -18.06 1.00 3.38
C ASN A 404 -18.60 -0.44 3.42
N ARG A 405 -19.32 -0.87 2.37
CA ARG A 405 -19.74 -2.24 2.14
C ARG A 405 -19.04 -2.78 0.90
N LEU A 406 -18.03 -3.61 1.11
CA LEU A 406 -17.19 -4.15 0.03
C LEU A 406 -17.73 -5.49 -0.42
N TYR A 407 -17.82 -5.72 -1.73
CA TYR A 407 -18.36 -6.97 -2.26
C TYR A 407 -17.49 -8.16 -1.84
N VAL A 408 -18.13 -9.28 -1.51
CA VAL A 408 -17.45 -10.53 -1.19
C VAL A 408 -17.98 -11.62 -2.12
N ALA A 409 -17.12 -12.11 -3.01
CA ALA A 409 -17.45 -13.23 -3.87
C ALA A 409 -17.51 -14.53 -3.05
N LEU A 410 -18.44 -15.43 -3.37
CA LEU A 410 -18.48 -16.81 -2.88
C LEU A 410 -18.59 -16.92 -1.33
N GLY A 411 -19.70 -16.48 -0.75
CA GLY A 411 -20.08 -16.69 0.65
C GLY A 411 -21.57 -16.43 0.86
N ASP A 412 -22.09 -16.75 2.05
CA ASP A 412 -23.47 -16.41 2.43
C ASP A 412 -23.64 -14.89 2.59
N ASP A 413 -22.58 -14.22 3.04
CA ASP A 413 -22.50 -12.76 3.09
C ASP A 413 -22.15 -12.19 1.71
N LEU A 414 -23.03 -11.33 1.17
CA LEU A 414 -22.80 -10.64 -0.10
C LEU A 414 -21.71 -9.55 -0.01
N TYR A 415 -21.43 -9.08 1.20
CA TYR A 415 -20.52 -7.97 1.45
C TYR A 415 -19.84 -8.05 2.81
N TRP A 416 -18.75 -7.32 2.95
CA TRP A 416 -18.10 -7.04 4.22
C TRP A 416 -18.31 -5.57 4.60
N SER A 417 -19.02 -5.33 5.71
CA SER A 417 -19.10 -4.00 6.33
C SER A 417 -17.80 -3.60 7.03
N LEU A 418 -17.27 -2.44 6.67
CA LEU A 418 -16.18 -1.78 7.38
C LEU A 418 -16.67 -0.77 8.44
N SER A 419 -17.99 -0.67 8.66
CA SER A 419 -18.53 0.16 9.75
C SER A 419 -18.20 -0.47 11.11
N THR A 420 -17.80 0.37 12.07
CA THR A 420 -17.48 -0.06 13.43
C THR A 420 -18.71 -0.15 14.33
N SER A 421 -19.92 0.11 13.82
CA SER A 421 -21.12 -0.09 14.63
C SER A 421 -21.35 -1.58 14.80
N THR A 422 -21.33 -2.04 16.04
CA THR A 422 -21.95 -3.27 16.50
C THR A 422 -23.44 -3.24 16.17
N ALA A 423 -23.79 -3.48 14.92
CA ALA A 423 -25.15 -3.77 14.47
C ALA A 423 -25.12 -5.17 13.87
N ASN A 424 -24.87 -6.15 14.73
CA ASN A 424 -25.31 -7.51 14.46
C ASN A 424 -26.85 -7.52 14.53
N SER A 425 -27.48 -8.20 13.57
CA SER A 425 -28.75 -8.94 13.69
C SER A 425 -30.05 -8.48 13.02
N GLU A 426 -30.16 -7.33 12.33
CA GLU A 426 -31.46 -6.97 11.73
C GLU A 426 -31.65 -7.25 10.22
N ASP A 427 -30.59 -7.32 9.41
CA ASP A 427 -30.73 -7.59 7.96
C ASP A 427 -30.89 -9.08 7.59
N ALA A 428 -30.76 -10.00 8.55
CA ALA A 428 -30.85 -11.45 8.32
C ALA A 428 -32.31 -12.00 8.31
N ARG A 429 -33.33 -11.17 8.53
CA ARG A 429 -34.73 -11.63 8.68
C ARG A 429 -35.61 -11.53 7.43
N SER A 430 -35.10 -11.13 6.27
CA SER A 430 -35.92 -11.03 5.04
C SER A 430 -35.87 -12.24 4.10
N VAL A 431 -35.15 -13.33 4.44
CA VAL A 431 -35.04 -14.53 3.57
C VAL A 431 -35.73 -15.78 4.13
N ALA A 432 -36.35 -15.72 5.31
CA ALA A 432 -37.03 -16.87 5.91
C ALA A 432 -38.54 -16.63 6.06
N ALA A 433 -39.28 -16.74 4.96
CA ALA A 433 -40.74 -16.87 5.01
C ALA A 433 -41.22 -17.86 3.96
N ILE A 434 -41.06 -19.17 4.23
CA ILE A 434 -41.99 -20.27 3.90
C ILE A 434 -41.66 -21.42 4.89
N ALA A 435 -42.45 -21.54 5.97
CA ALA A 435 -42.92 -22.80 6.58
C ALA A 435 -43.60 -22.51 7.95
N VAL A 436 -44.74 -23.16 8.17
CA VAL A 436 -45.75 -23.02 9.25
C VAL A 436 -45.45 -24.03 10.40
N PRO A 437 -46.00 -23.88 11.63
CA PRO A 437 -45.21 -23.95 12.88
C PRO A 437 -45.40 -25.23 13.71
N ALA A 438 -44.54 -25.39 14.74
CA ALA A 438 -44.86 -26.15 15.95
C ALA A 438 -44.14 -25.57 17.20
N THR A 439 -44.95 -24.94 18.05
CA THR A 439 -45.01 -24.93 19.53
C THR A 439 -43.74 -25.00 20.41
N ASN A 440 -43.64 -23.96 21.26
CA ASN A 440 -43.29 -23.88 22.71
C ASN A 440 -42.11 -24.68 23.29
N ASP A 441 -41.17 -23.99 23.95
CA ASP A 441 -41.20 -23.77 25.41
C ASP A 441 -40.07 -22.80 25.86
N SER A 442 -40.10 -22.48 27.15
CA SER A 442 -39.76 -21.26 27.89
C SER A 442 -38.32 -21.06 28.40
N ASP A 443 -38.15 -19.92 29.10
CA ASP A 443 -37.17 -19.52 30.15
C ASP A 443 -35.91 -18.77 29.69
N SER A 444 -35.81 -17.44 29.91
CA SER A 444 -35.42 -16.68 31.14
C SER A 444 -33.90 -16.65 31.34
N LEU A 445 -33.18 -15.61 31.78
CA LEU A 445 -33.31 -14.18 32.12
C LEU A 445 -31.85 -13.76 32.49
N GLU A 446 -31.59 -12.45 32.62
CA GLU A 446 -30.46 -11.76 33.31
C GLU A 446 -29.16 -11.60 32.49
N ASP A 447 -28.73 -10.37 32.10
CA ASP A 447 -28.21 -9.22 32.88
C ASP A 447 -26.80 -9.57 33.46
N ASP A 448 -25.70 -8.84 33.30
CA ASP A 448 -25.40 -7.40 33.37
C ASP A 448 -23.96 -7.11 32.84
N ASP A 449 -23.72 -5.84 32.45
CA ASP A 449 -22.54 -4.96 32.74
C ASP A 449 -21.08 -5.42 32.47
N ASP A 450 -20.09 -4.58 32.16
CA ASP A 450 -19.91 -3.24 31.59
C ASP A 450 -18.37 -3.11 31.40
N ASP A 451 -17.93 -2.10 30.63
CA ASP A 451 -16.61 -1.44 30.71
C ASP A 451 -15.28 -2.24 30.68
N ASP A 452 -14.49 -2.05 29.61
CA ASP A 452 -13.26 -1.24 29.72
C ASP A 452 -12.55 -1.05 28.36
N ALA A 453 -12.44 0.21 27.96
CA ALA A 453 -11.75 0.67 26.77
C ALA A 453 -10.50 1.47 27.16
N ALA A 454 -9.33 0.84 27.21
CA ALA A 454 -8.04 1.53 27.09
C ALA A 454 -6.88 0.53 26.91
N ALA A 455 -5.84 0.98 26.21
CA ALA A 455 -4.48 0.41 26.14
C ALA A 455 -4.23 -0.77 25.18
N CYS A 456 -3.70 -0.45 23.98
CA CYS A 456 -2.74 -1.35 23.32
C CYS A 456 -1.81 -0.57 22.37
N CYS A 457 -0.94 0.26 22.93
CA CYS A 457 0.28 0.74 22.27
C CYS A 457 1.34 1.05 23.32
N SER A 458 2.01 0.02 23.84
CA SER A 458 3.41 0.06 24.27
C SER A 458 3.74 -1.18 25.11
N SER A 459 4.69 -1.99 24.65
CA SER A 459 5.78 -2.62 25.43
C SER A 459 6.08 -4.03 24.91
N TYR A 460 7.19 -4.17 24.18
CA TYR A 460 7.98 -5.39 24.19
C TYR A 460 9.35 -5.02 24.74
N SER A 461 9.65 -5.55 25.92
CA SER A 461 10.98 -5.62 26.51
C SER A 461 11.27 -7.08 26.78
N ASP A 462 12.48 -7.47 26.40
CA ASP A 462 13.13 -8.75 26.64
C ASP A 462 13.13 -9.13 28.12
N ASP A 463 13.08 -10.43 28.42
CA ASP A 463 13.94 -11.03 29.43
C ASP A 463 14.09 -12.55 29.24
N ASP A 464 15.20 -13.02 29.78
CA ASP A 464 16.11 -14.07 29.30
C ASP A 464 15.98 -15.42 30.03
N CYS A 465 16.64 -16.44 29.46
CA CYS A 465 17.32 -17.58 30.12
C CYS A 465 16.51 -18.59 31.00
N SER A 466 16.81 -19.91 31.04
CA SER A 466 18.04 -20.65 30.77
C SER A 466 17.84 -22.18 30.70
N SER A 467 18.69 -22.79 29.86
CA SER A 467 19.44 -24.07 30.02
C SER A 467 18.74 -25.41 30.28
N ASP A 468 18.95 -26.37 29.37
CA ASP A 468 19.83 -27.52 29.69
C ASP A 468 20.39 -28.25 28.46
N ASN A 469 21.44 -29.01 28.71
CA ASN A 469 22.62 -29.27 27.89
C ASN A 469 22.70 -30.73 27.40
N VAL A 470 22.87 -31.00 26.11
CA VAL A 470 23.45 -32.28 25.60
C VAL A 470 24.27 -32.04 24.33
N GLN A 471 25.50 -32.57 24.33
CA GLN A 471 26.57 -32.40 23.35
C GLN A 471 26.60 -33.55 22.29
N PRO A 472 27.52 -33.59 21.30
CA PRO A 472 27.21 -33.41 19.88
C PRO A 472 27.40 -34.67 19.00
N SER A 473 26.77 -34.70 17.82
CA SER A 473 27.09 -35.65 16.75
C SER A 473 27.70 -34.95 15.53
N LYS A 474 28.80 -35.53 15.06
CA LYS A 474 29.53 -35.18 13.84
C LYS A 474 28.68 -35.53 12.61
N ASN A 475 28.65 -34.68 11.58
CA ASN A 475 28.70 -35.14 10.19
C ASN A 475 29.05 -34.01 9.22
N ALA A 476 29.84 -34.40 8.22
CA ALA A 476 30.62 -33.58 7.31
C ALA A 476 29.78 -32.94 6.18
N SER A 477 30.20 -31.76 5.75
CA SER A 477 29.73 -31.07 4.54
C SER A 477 30.42 -31.63 3.27
N PRO A 478 29.71 -31.80 2.15
CA PRO A 478 30.32 -32.11 0.86
C PRO A 478 30.78 -30.84 0.10
N PRO A 479 31.75 -30.95 -0.83
CA PRO A 479 32.45 -29.82 -1.43
C PRO A 479 31.75 -29.19 -2.65
N LEU A 480 32.02 -27.90 -2.84
CA LEU A 480 31.66 -27.06 -4.00
C LEU A 480 32.48 -27.46 -5.27
N PRO A 481 31.87 -27.44 -6.47
CA PRO A 481 32.60 -27.61 -7.73
C PRO A 481 33.19 -26.28 -8.26
N PRO A 482 34.26 -26.34 -9.09
CA PRO A 482 35.07 -25.18 -9.46
C PRO A 482 34.54 -24.37 -10.64
N ALA A 483 34.97 -23.10 -10.67
CA ALA A 483 34.72 -22.11 -11.72
C ALA A 483 35.41 -22.48 -13.05
N ALA A 484 34.70 -22.29 -14.16
CA ALA A 484 35.23 -22.29 -15.52
C ALA A 484 34.82 -20.99 -16.24
N GLY A 485 35.78 -20.38 -16.92
CA GLY A 485 35.74 -19.02 -17.44
C GLY A 485 35.10 -18.82 -18.82
N LEU A 486 35.22 -17.57 -19.24
CA LEU A 486 34.73 -16.93 -20.47
C LEU A 486 34.84 -17.77 -21.76
N ALA A 487 33.79 -17.70 -22.59
CA ALA A 487 33.94 -17.70 -24.04
C ALA A 487 32.82 -16.89 -24.69
N ALA A 488 33.23 -15.98 -25.57
CA ALA A 488 32.39 -15.14 -26.42
C ALA A 488 31.67 -15.97 -27.50
N LEU A 489 30.42 -15.59 -27.82
CA LEU A 489 29.76 -16.02 -29.06
C LEU A 489 29.04 -14.83 -29.69
N ARG A 490 29.65 -14.38 -30.79
CA ARG A 490 29.08 -13.50 -31.80
C ARG A 490 27.92 -14.23 -32.47
N LEU A 491 26.81 -13.53 -32.70
CA LEU A 491 25.87 -13.88 -33.75
C LEU A 491 25.95 -12.81 -34.83
N SER A 492 26.27 -13.27 -36.04
CA SER A 492 26.21 -12.55 -37.30
C SER A 492 24.99 -13.02 -38.08
N ASN A 493 24.41 -12.05 -38.80
CA ASN A 493 23.28 -12.06 -39.73
C ASN A 493 21.89 -11.86 -39.12
#